data_AF-A0A953G5Z5-F1
#
_entry.id   AF-A0A953G5Z5-F1
#
_cell.length_a   1.000
_cell.length_b   1.000
_cell.length_c   1.000
_cell.angle_alpha   90.00
_cell.angle_beta   90.00
_cell.angle_gamma   90.00
#
_symmetry.space_group_name_H-M   'P 1'
#
loop_
_entity.id
_entity.type
_entity.pdbx_description
1 polymer ?
#
loop_
_entity_poly.entity_id
_entity_poly.type
_entity_poly.pdbx_seq_one_letter_code
_entity_poly.pdbx_strand_id
1 'polypeptide(L)'
;MIRIIRLLILIQLVFGFFACHPDPPDCINPPCNPNPVDTSKKGDTNIVWQYNADTLRNSCISMTPILYKNTVLFSRRGTDIADGFLMFDKKNGALLNTYFDPTSQNWKTGEIYQYNNLCAITDWYEIYFLDLATNQFLHKINLRNLGYDGRPRIGGNEEWLYIPVEENSNPKHDYANTWIRINMIYYKMEEILTIEDKGSFEAGFESLAFWKNPKGEQIMFFQNRQYNFKNRERRIDLYAYNMALGKMEWQVDSFTITGNTSVFPIIVKEDRLYFQSSNEAFCFSCHDGSLIWNRYFPGEGFFRANAILAEGKYILKSESDQMFAMDEYTGKEVWVNENAGSSQSNMVYHKGYVYYETDQDGLGVIRRIRVSSGQYDWTYFPSNYARYSNASFGLSGIAIDPETDYLYSNDRIFHMCIRLPK
;
A
#
# COMPACT_ATOMS: atom_id res chain seq x y z
N MET A 1 -36.06 -41.72 -7.07
CA MET A 1 -35.82 -41.66 -5.62
C MET A 1 -34.45 -42.29 -5.37
N ILE A 2 -33.53 -41.63 -4.63
CA ILE A 2 -32.05 -41.80 -4.52
C ILE A 2 -31.35 -40.57 -5.16
N ARG A 3 -31.40 -39.40 -4.52
CA ARG A 3 -30.47 -38.79 -3.51
C ARG A 3 -29.13 -38.31 -4.10
N ILE A 4 -29.18 -37.02 -4.45
CA ILE A 4 -28.09 -36.07 -4.70
C ILE A 4 -27.24 -35.90 -3.44
N ILE A 5 -25.92 -36.06 -3.54
CA ILE A 5 -24.95 -35.65 -2.52
C ILE A 5 -24.36 -34.31 -2.96
N ARG A 6 -24.73 -33.23 -2.27
CA ARG A 6 -24.05 -31.93 -2.33
C ARG A 6 -22.82 -32.01 -1.40
N LEU A 7 -21.63 -31.81 -1.95
CA LEU A 7 -20.41 -31.64 -1.18
C LEU A 7 -20.35 -30.17 -0.72
N LEU A 8 -20.43 -29.94 0.59
CA LEU A 8 -20.21 -28.65 1.23
C LEU A 8 -18.73 -28.27 1.13
N ILE A 9 -18.43 -27.17 0.44
CA ILE A 9 -17.13 -26.50 0.52
C ILE A 9 -17.11 -25.74 1.85
N LEU A 10 -16.25 -26.19 2.76
CA LEU A 10 -16.01 -25.55 4.05
C LEU A 10 -15.24 -24.25 3.78
N ILE A 11 -15.93 -23.11 3.84
CA ILE A 11 -15.31 -21.79 3.93
C ILE A 11 -14.63 -21.73 5.31
N GLN A 12 -13.30 -21.77 5.35
CA GLN A 12 -12.56 -21.38 6.55
C GLN A 12 -12.73 -19.87 6.73
N LEU A 13 -13.75 -19.51 7.51
CA LEU A 13 -13.78 -18.28 8.28
C LEU A 13 -12.58 -18.33 9.23
N VAL A 14 -11.58 -17.48 9.00
CA VAL A 14 -10.55 -17.18 10.00
C VAL A 14 -11.24 -16.40 11.12
N PHE A 15 -11.87 -17.13 12.03
CA PHE A 15 -12.17 -16.61 13.35
C PHE A 15 -10.83 -16.47 14.07
N GLY A 16 -10.48 -15.23 14.43
CA GLY A 16 -9.44 -14.97 15.40
C GLY A 16 -9.82 -15.64 16.72
N PHE A 17 -9.30 -16.83 16.96
CA PHE A 17 -9.28 -17.40 18.29
C PHE A 17 -8.33 -16.54 19.13
N PHE A 18 -8.89 -15.75 20.04
CA PHE A 18 -8.18 -15.37 21.25
C PHE A 18 -7.84 -16.66 22.01
N ALA A 19 -6.69 -17.24 21.69
CA ALA A 19 -6.04 -18.17 22.60
C ALA A 19 -5.48 -17.34 23.75
N CYS A 20 -5.91 -17.63 24.99
CA CYS A 20 -5.15 -17.20 26.15
C CYS A 20 -3.73 -17.76 25.99
N HIS A 21 -2.76 -16.89 25.75
CA HIS A 21 -1.36 -17.28 25.82
C HIS A 21 -1.03 -17.69 27.26
N PRO A 22 -0.25 -18.76 27.46
CA PRO A 22 0.43 -18.96 28.74
C PRO A 22 1.36 -17.76 28.98
N ASP A 23 1.45 -17.30 30.23
CA ASP A 23 2.29 -16.16 30.62
C ASP A 23 3.69 -16.28 30.01
N PRO A 24 4.23 -15.21 29.41
CA PRO A 24 5.55 -15.25 28.79
C PRO A 24 6.61 -15.56 29.86
N PRO A 25 7.64 -16.36 29.53
CA PRO A 25 8.77 -16.58 30.43
C PRO A 25 9.44 -15.24 30.76
N ASP A 26 9.78 -15.07 32.05
CA ASP A 26 10.43 -13.88 32.60
C ASP A 26 11.52 -13.35 31.67
N CYS A 27 11.40 -12.06 31.35
CA CYS A 27 12.24 -11.36 30.40
C CYS A 27 13.67 -11.20 30.96
N ILE A 28 14.63 -11.92 30.38
CA ILE A 28 16.01 -12.07 30.91
C ILE A 28 16.96 -10.90 30.52
N ASN A 29 16.57 -9.91 29.71
CA ASN A 29 17.43 -8.74 29.45
C ASN A 29 16.65 -7.40 29.30
N PRO A 30 17.04 -6.33 30.01
CA PRO A 30 16.28 -5.08 30.13
C PRO A 30 16.31 -4.14 28.89
N PRO A 31 15.35 -3.19 28.78
CA PRO A 31 14.31 -2.89 29.77
C PRO A 31 12.99 -3.60 29.47
N CYS A 32 12.72 -4.65 30.25
CA CYS A 32 11.44 -5.34 30.38
C CYS A 32 10.43 -4.54 31.21
N ASN A 33 10.36 -3.24 30.95
CA ASN A 33 9.38 -2.36 31.57
C ASN A 33 9.00 -1.31 30.51
N PRO A 34 7.83 -1.41 29.87
CA PRO A 34 7.23 -0.22 29.29
C PRO A 34 6.93 0.65 30.51
N ASN A 35 7.88 1.53 30.88
CA ASN A 35 7.71 2.44 32.00
C ASN A 35 6.28 2.99 31.91
N PRO A 36 5.45 2.85 32.96
CA PRO A 36 4.12 3.43 32.93
C PRO A 36 4.30 4.89 32.55
N VAL A 37 3.73 5.25 31.39
CA VAL A 37 3.77 6.61 30.90
C VAL A 37 3.24 7.47 32.03
N ASP A 38 4.14 8.28 32.58
CA ASP A 38 3.86 9.15 33.71
C ASP A 38 2.66 10.04 33.36
N THR A 39 1.50 9.70 33.94
CA THR A 39 0.23 10.38 33.70
C THR A 39 0.22 11.81 34.25
N SER A 40 1.27 12.21 34.98
CA SER A 40 1.49 13.56 35.48
C SER A 40 2.28 14.47 34.52
N LYS A 41 2.87 13.91 33.44
CA LYS A 41 3.58 14.72 32.44
C LYS A 41 2.58 15.52 31.60
N LYS A 42 2.85 16.82 31.49
CA LYS A 42 2.28 17.71 30.46
C LYS A 42 2.28 16.96 29.12
N GLY A 43 1.15 17.00 28.41
CA GLY A 43 0.93 16.23 27.19
C GLY A 43 2.09 16.31 26.19
N ASP A 44 2.25 15.25 25.39
CA ASP A 44 3.35 15.11 24.43
C ASP A 44 3.53 16.39 23.61
N THR A 45 4.65 17.07 23.81
CA THR A 45 4.95 18.37 23.18
C THR A 45 5.26 18.25 21.69
N ASN A 46 5.42 17.02 21.17
CA ASN A 46 5.59 16.78 19.75
C ASN A 46 4.26 16.71 19.01
N ILE A 47 3.14 16.44 19.69
CA ILE A 47 1.82 16.49 19.08
C ILE A 47 1.48 17.95 18.77
N VAL A 48 1.31 18.25 17.48
CA VAL A 48 0.87 19.57 16.99
C VAL A 48 -0.63 19.69 17.17
N TRP A 49 -1.36 18.64 16.78
CA TRP A 49 -2.80 18.51 16.99
C TRP A 49 -3.20 17.03 16.90
N GLN A 50 -4.36 16.70 17.49
CA GLN A 50 -4.97 15.39 17.38
C GLN A 50 -6.51 15.49 17.41
N TYR A 51 -7.20 14.57 16.74
CA TYR A 51 -8.66 14.56 16.58
C TYR A 51 -9.22 13.14 16.75
N ASN A 52 -10.15 12.96 17.69
CA ASN A 52 -10.82 11.67 17.90
C ASN A 52 -12.05 11.57 16.99
N ALA A 53 -11.97 10.73 15.97
CA ALA A 53 -13.04 10.57 15.00
C ALA A 53 -14.23 9.74 15.53
N ASP A 54 -14.04 8.93 16.57
CA ASP A 54 -15.08 8.13 17.19
C ASP A 54 -14.95 8.17 18.72
N THR A 55 -15.53 9.21 19.31
CA THR A 55 -15.48 9.41 20.77
C THR A 55 -16.30 8.39 21.56
N LEU A 56 -17.20 7.64 20.90
CA LEU A 56 -18.01 6.62 21.57
C LEU A 56 -17.20 5.34 21.78
N ARG A 57 -16.48 4.91 20.74
CA ARG A 57 -15.72 3.65 20.76
C ARG A 57 -14.24 3.85 21.08
N ASN A 58 -13.73 5.06 20.93
CA ASN A 58 -12.30 5.36 20.94
C ASN A 58 -11.55 4.38 20.03
N SER A 59 -11.96 4.34 18.77
CA SER A 59 -11.40 3.45 17.75
C SER A 59 -11.46 4.11 16.40
N CYS A 60 -10.33 4.17 15.71
CA CYS A 60 -10.16 4.90 14.48
C CYS A 60 -9.01 4.28 13.68
N ILE A 61 -9.32 3.31 12.82
CA ILE A 61 -8.38 2.91 11.77
C ILE A 61 -8.55 3.93 10.63
N SER A 62 -7.48 4.19 9.89
CA SER A 62 -7.53 5.09 8.74
C SER A 62 -6.84 4.47 7.53
N MET A 63 -7.02 5.13 6.40
CA MET A 63 -6.15 4.99 5.24
C MET A 63 -4.83 5.75 5.47
N THR A 64 -3.85 5.53 4.59
CA THR A 64 -2.66 6.39 4.55
C THR A 64 -3.08 7.83 4.33
N PRO A 65 -2.67 8.77 5.19
CA PRO A 65 -3.13 10.15 5.10
C PRO A 65 -2.72 10.78 3.77
N ILE A 66 -3.65 11.51 3.15
CA ILE A 66 -3.41 12.17 1.85
C ILE A 66 -3.12 13.65 2.10
N LEU A 67 -1.98 14.15 1.61
CA LEU A 67 -1.61 15.55 1.73
C LEU A 67 -1.91 16.30 0.43
N TYR A 68 -2.53 17.48 0.56
CA TYR A 68 -2.68 18.40 -0.56
C TYR A 68 -2.61 19.85 -0.11
N LYS A 69 -1.57 20.58 -0.53
CA LYS A 69 -1.32 21.97 -0.12
C LYS A 69 -1.42 22.12 1.41
N ASN A 70 -2.45 22.79 1.93
CA ASN A 70 -2.66 23.06 3.35
C ASN A 70 -3.61 22.06 4.03
N THR A 71 -4.06 21.02 3.34
CA THR A 71 -5.01 20.05 3.88
C THR A 71 -4.39 18.67 4.03
N VAL A 72 -4.96 17.90 4.96
CA VAL A 72 -4.71 16.47 5.12
C VAL A 72 -6.05 15.74 5.21
N LEU A 73 -6.16 14.65 4.46
CA LEU A 73 -7.34 13.79 4.44
C LEU A 73 -7.04 12.48 5.19
N PHE A 74 -7.94 12.12 6.09
CA PHE A 74 -7.98 10.83 6.76
C PHE A 74 -9.30 10.13 6.42
N SER A 75 -9.33 8.81 6.52
CA SER A 75 -10.60 8.07 6.60
C SER A 75 -10.94 7.71 8.05
N ARG A 76 -12.23 7.67 8.35
CA ARG A 76 -12.79 7.17 9.60
C ARG A 76 -13.20 5.72 9.37
N ARG A 77 -12.23 4.82 9.23
CA ARG A 77 -12.49 3.40 8.99
C ARG A 77 -12.97 2.75 10.30
N GLY A 78 -14.25 2.36 10.33
CA GLY A 78 -14.87 1.66 11.45
C GLY A 78 -15.32 0.25 11.08
N THR A 79 -15.45 -0.66 12.05
CA THR A 79 -15.89 -2.04 11.80
C THR A 79 -17.37 -2.14 11.43
N ASP A 80 -18.21 -1.24 11.97
CA ASP A 80 -19.68 -1.30 11.84
C ASP A 80 -20.31 0.01 11.35
N ILE A 81 -19.49 0.90 10.78
CA ILE A 81 -19.94 2.15 10.17
C ILE A 81 -19.37 2.25 8.76
N ALA A 82 -20.12 2.86 7.83
CA ALA A 82 -19.59 3.31 6.55
C ALA A 82 -18.31 4.10 6.79
N ASP A 83 -17.29 3.91 5.94
CA ASP A 83 -16.16 4.84 5.98
C ASP A 83 -16.65 6.26 5.69
N GLY A 84 -15.92 7.23 6.19
CA GLY A 84 -16.08 8.62 5.82
C GLY A 84 -14.72 9.25 5.74
N PHE A 85 -14.62 10.32 4.98
CA PHE A 85 -13.38 11.07 4.92
C PHE A 85 -13.48 12.31 5.78
N LEU A 86 -12.42 12.59 6.52
CA LEU A 86 -12.28 13.73 7.39
C LEU A 86 -11.11 14.56 6.87
N MET A 87 -11.38 15.80 6.52
CA MET A 87 -10.37 16.68 5.96
C MET A 87 -10.07 17.82 6.90
N PHE A 88 -8.78 18.02 7.19
CA PHE A 88 -8.30 18.96 8.18
C PHE A 88 -7.37 20.00 7.57
N ASP A 89 -7.28 21.17 8.17
CA ASP A 89 -6.13 22.05 8.01
C ASP A 89 -4.90 21.34 8.62
N LYS A 90 -3.88 21.11 7.80
CA LYS A 90 -2.71 20.30 8.19
C LYS A 90 -1.91 20.95 9.32
N LYS A 91 -1.96 22.28 9.46
CA LYS A 91 -1.14 23.04 10.42
C LYS A 91 -1.77 23.08 11.81
N ASN A 92 -3.09 23.28 11.91
CA ASN A 92 -3.77 23.47 13.20
C ASN A 92 -4.80 22.39 13.56
N GLY A 93 -5.11 21.46 12.64
CA GLY A 93 -6.03 20.36 12.88
C GLY A 93 -7.51 20.74 12.88
N ALA A 94 -7.86 21.95 12.41
CA ALA A 94 -9.25 22.33 12.26
C ALA A 94 -9.93 21.43 11.21
N LEU A 95 -11.04 20.79 11.59
CA LEU A 95 -11.86 20.01 10.67
C LEU A 95 -12.53 20.97 9.68
N LEU A 96 -12.19 20.82 8.40
CA LEU A 96 -12.66 21.67 7.32
C LEU A 96 -13.87 21.06 6.61
N ASN A 97 -13.86 19.75 6.40
CA ASN A 97 -14.96 19.06 5.74
C ASN A 97 -15.03 17.56 6.10
N THR A 98 -16.20 16.97 5.87
CA THR A 98 -16.44 15.53 6.00
C THR A 98 -17.20 14.99 4.79
N TYR A 99 -16.74 13.90 4.19
CA TYR A 99 -17.45 13.21 3.10
C TYR A 99 -17.99 11.87 3.55
N PHE A 100 -19.25 11.61 3.18
CA PHE A 100 -19.90 10.32 3.33
C PHE A 100 -20.71 10.06 2.06
N ASP A 101 -20.66 8.85 1.52
CA ASP A 101 -21.56 8.45 0.44
C ASP A 101 -22.92 8.05 1.05
N PRO A 102 -23.99 8.85 0.85
CA PRO A 102 -25.30 8.51 1.41
C PRO A 102 -25.91 7.26 0.76
N THR A 103 -25.38 6.83 -0.40
CA THR A 103 -25.90 5.68 -1.16
C THR A 103 -25.21 4.37 -0.79
N SER A 104 -24.07 4.41 -0.09
CA SER A 104 -23.31 3.21 0.31
C SER A 104 -23.04 3.22 1.81
N GLN A 105 -23.80 2.42 2.55
CA GLN A 105 -23.73 2.38 4.02
C GLN A 105 -22.57 1.55 4.57
N ASN A 106 -21.81 0.86 3.73
CA ASN A 106 -20.78 -0.09 4.16
C ASN A 106 -19.43 0.08 3.45
N TRP A 107 -19.25 1.13 2.65
CA TRP A 107 -18.04 1.24 1.84
C TRP A 107 -16.77 1.35 2.69
N LYS A 108 -15.67 0.79 2.15
CA LYS A 108 -14.35 0.78 2.79
C LYS A 108 -13.31 1.39 1.86
N THR A 109 -12.53 2.32 2.40
CA THR A 109 -11.41 2.92 1.65
C THR A 109 -10.45 1.81 1.20
N GLY A 110 -10.22 1.69 -0.09
CA GLY A 110 -9.29 0.76 -0.72
C GLY A 110 -8.01 1.46 -1.15
N GLU A 111 -7.63 1.25 -2.41
CA GLU A 111 -6.46 1.87 -3.02
C GLU A 111 -6.72 3.34 -3.35
N ILE A 112 -5.65 4.12 -3.41
CA ILE A 112 -5.70 5.57 -3.60
C ILE A 112 -4.76 5.96 -4.74
N TYR A 113 -5.24 6.83 -5.62
CA TYR A 113 -4.41 7.54 -6.59
C TYR A 113 -4.75 9.03 -6.57
N GLN A 114 -3.72 9.86 -6.45
CA GLN A 114 -3.86 11.32 -6.44
C GLN A 114 -3.09 11.92 -7.62
N TYR A 115 -3.76 12.80 -8.36
CA TYR A 115 -3.15 13.67 -9.35
C TYR A 115 -3.58 15.11 -9.12
N ASN A 116 -2.62 15.98 -8.77
CA ASN A 116 -2.89 17.35 -8.34
C ASN A 116 -3.94 17.39 -7.21
N ASN A 117 -5.08 18.04 -7.45
CA ASN A 117 -6.21 18.11 -6.53
C ASN A 117 -7.20 16.95 -6.68
N LEU A 118 -7.11 16.15 -7.75
CA LEU A 118 -8.04 15.04 -7.97
C LEU A 118 -7.55 13.81 -7.21
N CYS A 119 -8.46 13.16 -6.51
CA CYS A 119 -8.18 11.93 -5.78
C CYS A 119 -9.21 10.87 -6.19
N ALA A 120 -8.73 9.69 -6.57
CA ALA A 120 -9.52 8.50 -6.79
C ALA A 120 -9.29 7.52 -5.64
N ILE A 121 -10.37 6.96 -5.11
CA ILE A 121 -10.34 5.99 -4.02
C ILE A 121 -11.27 4.84 -4.37
N THR A 122 -10.80 3.60 -4.27
CA THR A 122 -11.65 2.43 -4.51
C THR A 122 -12.36 1.95 -3.25
N ASP A 123 -13.49 1.27 -3.45
CA ASP A 123 -14.07 0.31 -2.51
C ASP A 123 -14.61 -0.87 -3.32
N TRP A 124 -13.86 -1.95 -3.38
CA TRP A 124 -14.15 -3.06 -4.30
C TRP A 124 -14.45 -2.53 -5.71
N TYR A 125 -15.69 -2.62 -6.19
CA TYR A 125 -16.13 -2.24 -7.53
C TYR A 125 -16.46 -0.75 -7.69
N GLU A 126 -16.54 -0.02 -6.59
CA GLU A 126 -16.86 1.40 -6.56
C GLU A 126 -15.57 2.23 -6.63
N ILE A 127 -15.58 3.27 -7.45
CA ILE A 127 -14.49 4.23 -7.59
C ILE A 127 -15.05 5.60 -7.28
N TYR A 128 -14.48 6.26 -6.28
CA TYR A 128 -14.89 7.55 -5.78
C TYR A 128 -13.90 8.61 -6.21
N PHE A 129 -14.40 9.71 -6.76
CA PHE A 129 -13.60 10.85 -7.18
C PHE A 129 -13.88 12.05 -6.29
N LEU A 130 -12.81 12.65 -5.77
CA LEU A 130 -12.85 13.80 -4.87
C LEU A 130 -11.96 14.93 -5.41
N ASP A 131 -12.34 16.16 -5.12
CA ASP A 131 -11.50 17.35 -5.29
C ASP A 131 -10.99 17.82 -3.93
N LEU A 132 -9.67 17.69 -3.72
CA LEU A 132 -8.97 18.08 -2.49
C LEU A 132 -8.77 19.59 -2.37
N ALA A 133 -9.00 20.37 -3.43
CA ALA A 133 -8.88 21.83 -3.41
C ALA A 133 -10.20 22.50 -3.04
N THR A 134 -11.30 22.07 -3.65
CA THR A 134 -12.64 22.61 -3.40
C THR A 134 -13.37 21.89 -2.27
N ASN A 135 -12.82 20.76 -1.85
CA ASN A 135 -13.36 19.94 -0.78
C ASN A 135 -14.72 19.37 -1.18
N GLN A 136 -14.79 18.70 -2.34
CA GLN A 136 -16.05 18.21 -2.88
C GLN A 136 -15.94 16.76 -3.35
N PHE A 137 -17.00 16.00 -3.12
CA PHE A 137 -17.24 14.75 -3.84
C PHE A 137 -17.67 15.09 -5.27
N LEU A 138 -16.96 14.52 -6.25
CA LEU A 138 -17.17 14.84 -7.66
C LEU A 138 -18.04 13.81 -8.36
N HIS A 139 -17.69 12.53 -8.23
CA HIS A 139 -18.31 11.47 -9.00
C HIS A 139 -18.07 10.09 -8.39
N LYS A 140 -18.93 9.12 -8.76
CA LYS A 140 -18.74 7.70 -8.45
C LYS A 140 -19.04 6.84 -9.66
N ILE A 141 -18.17 5.86 -9.91
CA ILE A 141 -18.35 4.82 -10.92
C ILE A 141 -18.45 3.47 -10.22
N ASN A 142 -19.38 2.63 -10.65
CA ASN A 142 -19.45 1.22 -10.23
C ASN A 142 -19.14 0.34 -11.44
N LEU A 143 -18.01 -0.37 -11.41
CA LEU A 143 -17.52 -1.16 -12.53
C LEU A 143 -18.46 -2.32 -12.92
N ARG A 144 -19.22 -2.87 -11.97
CA ARG A 144 -20.19 -3.94 -12.25
C ARG A 144 -21.36 -3.49 -13.08
N ASN A 145 -21.76 -2.23 -12.94
CA ASN A 145 -22.80 -1.64 -13.80
C ASN A 145 -22.34 -1.52 -15.26
N LEU A 146 -21.02 -1.63 -15.51
CA LEU A 146 -20.40 -1.56 -16.81
C LEU A 146 -19.97 -2.94 -17.34
N GLY A 147 -20.32 -4.03 -16.63
CA GLY A 147 -20.00 -5.39 -17.06
C GLY A 147 -18.62 -5.90 -16.66
N TYR A 148 -17.93 -5.22 -15.74
CA TYR A 148 -16.62 -5.62 -15.24
C TYR A 148 -16.69 -6.18 -13.81
N ASP A 149 -15.87 -7.19 -13.51
CA ASP A 149 -15.61 -7.72 -12.16
C ASP A 149 -14.10 -7.60 -11.82
N GLY A 150 -13.68 -8.20 -10.71
CA GLY A 150 -12.32 -8.20 -10.19
C GLY A 150 -12.16 -7.40 -8.88
N ARG A 151 -10.92 -7.35 -8.36
CA ARG A 151 -10.54 -6.52 -7.21
C ARG A 151 -9.66 -5.38 -7.71
N PRO A 152 -10.25 -4.26 -8.18
CA PRO A 152 -9.51 -3.25 -8.93
C PRO A 152 -8.46 -2.61 -8.03
N ARG A 153 -7.21 -3.02 -8.27
CA ARG A 153 -6.05 -2.26 -7.85
C ARG A 153 -5.96 -1.07 -8.77
N ILE A 154 -5.50 0.07 -8.26
CA ILE A 154 -5.40 1.26 -9.08
C ILE A 154 -3.97 1.74 -9.10
N GLY A 155 -3.56 2.21 -10.26
CA GLY A 155 -2.41 3.09 -10.42
C GLY A 155 -2.79 4.20 -11.36
N GLY A 156 -1.89 5.15 -11.57
CA GLY A 156 -2.19 6.24 -12.47
C GLY A 156 -0.97 6.89 -13.07
N ASN A 157 -1.23 7.64 -14.13
CA ASN A 157 -0.28 8.55 -14.75
C ASN A 157 -1.01 9.80 -15.17
N GLU A 158 -0.57 10.94 -14.63
CA GLU A 158 -1.25 12.23 -14.82
C GLU A 158 -2.74 12.09 -14.45
N GLU A 159 -3.66 12.62 -15.26
CA GLU A 159 -5.11 12.55 -15.03
C GLU A 159 -5.76 11.18 -15.31
N TRP A 160 -4.98 10.17 -15.66
CA TRP A 160 -5.50 8.84 -16.01
C TRP A 160 -5.32 7.86 -14.87
N LEU A 161 -6.45 7.28 -14.46
CA LEU A 161 -6.51 6.15 -13.54
C LEU A 161 -6.54 4.86 -14.35
N TYR A 162 -5.72 3.88 -14.01
CA TYR A 162 -5.61 2.59 -14.69
C TYR A 162 -6.03 1.48 -13.74
N ILE A 163 -6.86 0.57 -14.23
CA ILE A 163 -7.53 -0.43 -13.42
C ILE A 163 -7.54 -1.77 -14.16
N PRO A 164 -7.06 -2.86 -13.54
CA PRO A 164 -7.20 -4.19 -14.08
C PRO A 164 -8.60 -4.71 -13.77
N VAL A 165 -9.26 -5.28 -14.77
CA VAL A 165 -10.62 -5.79 -14.67
C VAL A 165 -10.77 -7.11 -15.40
N GLU A 166 -11.74 -7.89 -14.93
CA GLU A 166 -12.25 -9.08 -15.63
C GLU A 166 -13.52 -8.67 -16.36
N GLU A 167 -13.61 -8.95 -17.66
CA GLU A 167 -14.80 -8.61 -18.45
C GLU A 167 -15.81 -9.76 -18.44
N ASN A 168 -17.00 -9.55 -17.85
CA ASN A 168 -18.02 -10.59 -17.72
C ASN A 168 -18.54 -11.11 -19.08
N SER A 169 -18.40 -10.31 -20.14
CA SER A 169 -18.82 -10.66 -21.49
C SER A 169 -17.81 -11.59 -22.19
N ASN A 170 -16.55 -11.62 -21.73
CA ASN A 170 -15.51 -12.45 -22.34
C ASN A 170 -15.75 -13.94 -21.99
N PRO A 171 -15.89 -14.83 -23.00
CA PRO A 171 -16.06 -16.27 -22.76
C PRO A 171 -14.93 -16.93 -21.96
N LYS A 172 -13.75 -16.29 -21.90
CA LYS A 172 -12.59 -16.70 -21.11
C LYS A 172 -12.30 -15.76 -19.95
N HIS A 173 -13.31 -15.12 -19.36
CA HIS A 173 -13.11 -14.12 -18.30
C HIS A 173 -12.16 -14.59 -17.18
N ASP A 174 -12.25 -15.85 -16.73
CA ASP A 174 -11.33 -16.42 -15.73
C ASP A 174 -9.85 -16.42 -16.16
N TYR A 175 -9.57 -16.51 -17.47
CA TYR A 175 -8.23 -16.61 -18.06
C TYR A 175 -7.80 -15.31 -18.76
N ALA A 176 -8.59 -14.24 -18.62
CA ALA A 176 -8.37 -12.99 -19.30
C ALA A 176 -8.37 -11.83 -18.30
N ASN A 177 -7.45 -10.90 -18.46
CA ASN A 177 -7.47 -9.65 -17.70
C ASN A 177 -7.30 -8.48 -18.66
N THR A 178 -8.04 -7.40 -18.41
CA THR A 178 -8.09 -6.20 -19.23
C THR A 178 -7.61 -5.02 -18.41
N TRP A 179 -6.70 -4.22 -18.96
CA TRP A 179 -6.45 -2.88 -18.43
C TRP A 179 -7.47 -1.92 -19.02
N ILE A 180 -8.26 -1.28 -18.17
CA ILE A 180 -9.02 -0.08 -18.53
C ILE A 180 -8.34 1.15 -17.96
N ARG A 181 -8.65 2.31 -18.53
CA ARG A 181 -8.34 3.60 -17.92
C ARG A 181 -9.56 4.49 -17.85
N ILE A 182 -9.59 5.36 -16.84
CA ILE A 182 -10.62 6.37 -16.61
C ILE A 182 -9.93 7.73 -16.53
N ASN A 183 -10.37 8.67 -17.34
CA ASN A 183 -9.94 10.06 -17.21
C ASN A 183 -10.59 10.68 -15.96
N MET A 184 -9.81 11.16 -15.01
CA MET A 184 -10.32 11.68 -13.73
C MET A 184 -11.06 13.02 -13.85
N ILE A 185 -10.95 13.72 -15.00
CA ILE A 185 -11.61 15.02 -15.24
C ILE A 185 -12.97 14.80 -15.90
N TYR A 186 -13.03 13.95 -16.92
CA TYR A 186 -14.22 13.76 -17.74
C TYR A 186 -14.97 12.44 -17.47
N TYR A 187 -14.39 11.57 -16.64
CA TYR A 187 -14.91 10.23 -16.31
C TYR A 187 -15.09 9.32 -17.52
N LYS A 188 -14.38 9.62 -18.61
CA LYS A 188 -14.39 8.80 -19.82
C LYS A 188 -13.53 7.56 -19.59
N MET A 189 -14.12 6.40 -19.82
CA MET A 189 -13.47 5.10 -19.73
C MET A 189 -13.03 4.60 -21.11
N GLU A 190 -11.87 3.94 -21.16
CA GLU A 190 -11.31 3.33 -22.36
C GLU A 190 -10.63 2.01 -22.00
N GLU A 191 -10.81 0.97 -22.81
CA GLU A 191 -9.99 -0.24 -22.73
C GLU A 191 -8.64 0.00 -23.39
N ILE A 192 -7.58 -0.57 -22.82
CA ILE A 192 -6.22 -0.43 -23.33
C ILE A 192 -5.81 -1.73 -24.02
N LEU A 193 -5.89 -2.84 -23.30
CA LEU A 193 -5.48 -4.15 -23.78
C LEU A 193 -6.12 -5.26 -22.94
N THR A 194 -6.30 -6.41 -23.57
CA THR A 194 -6.67 -7.67 -22.90
C THR A 194 -5.60 -8.70 -23.20
N ILE A 195 -5.13 -9.41 -22.16
CA ILE A 195 -4.30 -10.59 -22.35
C ILE A 195 -5.12 -11.80 -21.90
N GLU A 196 -5.26 -12.75 -22.83
CA GLU A 196 -5.87 -14.05 -22.56
C GLU A 196 -4.77 -15.11 -22.46
N ASP A 197 -4.71 -15.83 -21.35
CA ASP A 197 -3.93 -17.05 -21.28
C ASP A 197 -4.62 -18.12 -22.14
N LYS A 198 -3.84 -18.80 -22.99
CA LYS A 198 -4.35 -19.90 -23.85
C LYS A 198 -4.29 -21.27 -23.15
N GLY A 199 -3.86 -21.31 -21.89
CA GLY A 199 -3.63 -22.51 -21.11
C GLY A 199 -4.64 -22.66 -19.97
N SER A 200 -4.12 -22.88 -18.77
CA SER A 200 -4.92 -23.16 -17.55
C SER A 200 -4.60 -22.18 -16.42
N PHE A 201 -3.96 -21.06 -16.77
CA PHE A 201 -3.57 -20.03 -15.82
C PHE A 201 -4.57 -18.88 -15.85
N GLU A 202 -5.24 -18.64 -14.73
CA GLU A 202 -6.05 -17.43 -14.55
C GLU A 202 -5.13 -16.20 -14.53
N ALA A 203 -5.54 -15.13 -15.21
CA ALA A 203 -4.74 -13.93 -15.39
C ALA A 203 -5.05 -12.89 -14.30
N GLY A 204 -4.02 -12.20 -13.81
CA GLY A 204 -4.17 -11.24 -12.71
C GLY A 204 -3.21 -10.07 -12.88
N PHE A 205 -3.66 -9.02 -13.55
CA PHE A 205 -2.84 -7.83 -13.73
C PHE A 205 -2.71 -7.07 -12.42
N GLU A 206 -1.48 -6.73 -12.08
CA GLU A 206 -1.13 -6.04 -10.84
C GLU A 206 0.03 -5.08 -11.10
N SER A 207 0.23 -4.14 -10.17
CA SER A 207 1.36 -3.20 -10.08
C SER A 207 1.84 -2.63 -11.42
N LEU A 208 1.51 -1.36 -11.69
CA LEU A 208 1.91 -0.70 -12.92
C LEU A 208 2.96 0.39 -12.69
N ALA A 209 3.69 0.73 -13.73
CA ALA A 209 4.52 1.93 -13.81
C ALA A 209 4.63 2.43 -15.25
N PHE A 210 5.14 3.65 -15.41
CA PHE A 210 5.29 4.28 -16.71
C PHE A 210 6.70 4.82 -16.93
N TRP A 211 7.13 4.78 -18.18
CA TRP A 211 8.40 5.34 -18.64
C TRP A 211 8.21 5.93 -20.03
N LYS A 212 8.95 6.98 -20.36
CA LYS A 212 9.02 7.50 -21.73
C LYS A 212 10.29 6.97 -22.36
N ASN A 213 10.15 6.22 -23.45
CA ASN A 213 11.31 5.70 -24.17
C ASN A 213 12.11 6.83 -24.85
N PRO A 214 13.31 6.57 -25.41
CA PRO A 214 14.10 7.59 -26.08
C PRO A 214 13.42 8.29 -27.28
N LYS A 215 12.32 7.73 -27.81
CA LYS A 215 11.50 8.32 -28.87
C LYS A 215 10.38 9.22 -28.31
N GLY A 216 10.24 9.30 -26.98
CA GLY A 216 9.17 10.03 -26.30
C GLY A 216 7.85 9.27 -26.18
N GLU A 217 7.81 7.99 -26.56
CA GLU A 217 6.61 7.15 -26.47
C GLU A 217 6.43 6.62 -25.05
N GLN A 218 5.21 6.64 -24.54
CA GLN A 218 4.90 6.13 -23.21
C GLN A 218 4.80 4.61 -23.22
N ILE A 219 5.62 3.98 -22.37
CA ILE A 219 5.61 2.56 -22.10
C ILE A 219 4.95 2.33 -20.75
N MET A 220 3.98 1.43 -20.72
CA MET A 220 3.35 0.93 -19.50
C MET A 220 3.98 -0.40 -19.14
N PHE A 221 4.56 -0.47 -17.94
CA PHE A 221 5.01 -1.71 -17.35
C PHE A 221 3.98 -2.23 -16.37
N PHE A 222 3.73 -3.54 -16.37
CA PHE A 222 2.86 -4.17 -15.40
C PHE A 222 3.18 -5.65 -15.26
N GLN A 223 2.81 -6.24 -14.14
CA GLN A 223 2.93 -7.68 -13.94
C GLN A 223 1.61 -8.39 -14.25
N ASN A 224 1.71 -9.62 -14.74
CA ASN A 224 0.61 -10.57 -14.81
C ASN A 224 0.88 -11.71 -13.84
N ARG A 225 0.17 -11.71 -12.72
CA ARG A 225 0.29 -12.69 -11.65
C ARG A 225 -0.72 -13.80 -11.90
N GLN A 226 -0.22 -14.92 -12.39
CA GLN A 226 -1.08 -15.97 -12.89
C GLN A 226 -1.09 -17.20 -11.99
N TYR A 227 -2.26 -17.81 -11.86
CA TYR A 227 -2.44 -19.02 -11.03
C TYR A 227 -3.19 -20.10 -11.79
N ASN A 228 -2.67 -21.33 -11.75
CA ASN A 228 -3.35 -22.50 -12.26
C ASN A 228 -3.95 -23.29 -11.11
N PHE A 229 -5.26 -23.17 -10.90
CA PHE A 229 -5.94 -23.81 -9.76
C PHE A 229 -5.90 -25.34 -9.80
N LYS A 230 -5.94 -25.91 -11.01
CA LYS A 230 -5.92 -27.36 -11.20
C LYS A 230 -4.58 -27.96 -10.79
N ASN A 231 -3.48 -27.35 -11.25
CA ASN A 231 -2.13 -27.88 -11.02
C ASN A 231 -1.45 -27.25 -9.79
N ARG A 232 -2.02 -26.19 -9.21
CA ARG A 232 -1.44 -25.37 -8.13
C ARG A 232 -0.10 -24.74 -8.51
N GLU A 233 0.03 -24.37 -9.77
CA GLU A 233 1.21 -23.72 -10.33
C GLU A 233 0.99 -22.21 -10.37
N ARG A 234 2.09 -21.45 -10.28
CA ARG A 234 2.07 -19.99 -10.31
C ARG A 234 3.17 -19.51 -11.22
N ARG A 235 2.89 -18.43 -11.96
CA ARG A 235 3.89 -17.74 -12.78
C ARG A 235 3.61 -16.25 -12.73
N ILE A 236 4.66 -15.47 -12.84
CA ILE A 236 4.54 -14.02 -12.87
C ILE A 236 5.33 -13.54 -14.07
N ASP A 237 4.63 -12.93 -15.00
CA ASP A 237 5.25 -12.30 -16.16
C ASP A 237 5.36 -10.79 -15.93
N LEU A 238 6.37 -10.18 -16.53
CA LEU A 238 6.53 -8.73 -16.60
C LEU A 238 6.38 -8.28 -18.05
N TYR A 239 5.51 -7.29 -18.26
CA TYR A 239 5.15 -6.80 -19.58
C TYR A 239 5.57 -5.34 -19.76
N ALA A 240 6.04 -5.01 -20.97
CA ALA A 240 6.19 -3.64 -21.45
C ALA A 240 5.31 -3.38 -22.67
N TYR A 241 4.30 -2.55 -22.48
CA TYR A 241 3.32 -2.21 -23.51
C TYR A 241 3.51 -0.77 -23.99
N ASN A 242 3.70 -0.59 -25.29
CA ASN A 242 3.77 0.73 -25.90
C ASN A 242 2.36 1.29 -26.10
N MET A 243 2.04 2.31 -25.30
CA MET A 243 0.70 2.93 -25.28
C MET A 243 0.38 3.68 -26.58
N ALA A 244 1.40 4.18 -27.30
CA ALA A 244 1.20 4.91 -28.55
C ALA A 244 1.00 3.97 -29.75
N LEU A 245 1.74 2.85 -29.77
CA LEU A 245 1.68 1.87 -30.86
C LEU A 245 0.63 0.77 -30.63
N GLY A 246 0.12 0.65 -29.41
CA GLY A 246 -0.88 -0.36 -29.05
C GLY A 246 -0.34 -1.79 -29.08
N LYS A 247 0.95 -2.00 -28.78
CA LYS A 247 1.61 -3.31 -28.89
C LYS A 247 2.59 -3.58 -27.75
N MET A 248 2.83 -4.86 -27.48
CA MET A 248 3.92 -5.31 -26.62
C MET A 248 5.29 -5.01 -27.25
N GLU A 249 6.18 -4.37 -26.49
CA GLU A 249 7.59 -4.17 -26.88
C GLU A 249 8.42 -5.38 -26.45
N TRP A 250 8.25 -5.82 -25.20
CA TRP A 250 8.92 -6.98 -24.65
C TRP A 250 8.11 -7.60 -23.51
N GLN A 251 8.45 -8.85 -23.20
CA GLN A 251 7.93 -9.58 -22.05
C GLN A 251 9.04 -10.39 -21.38
N VAL A 252 8.95 -10.56 -20.07
CA VAL A 252 9.79 -11.49 -19.30
C VAL A 252 8.87 -12.51 -18.65
N ASP A 253 8.96 -13.76 -19.08
CA ASP A 253 8.10 -14.83 -18.59
C ASP A 253 8.62 -15.41 -17.27
N SER A 254 7.72 -15.62 -16.30
CA SER A 254 8.00 -16.37 -15.06
C SER A 254 9.29 -15.95 -14.32
N PHE A 255 9.47 -14.65 -14.07
CA PHE A 255 10.77 -14.12 -13.64
C PHE A 255 11.15 -14.39 -12.17
N THR A 256 10.20 -14.84 -11.34
CA THR A 256 10.42 -15.14 -9.90
C THR A 256 10.34 -16.63 -9.64
N ILE A 257 11.29 -17.14 -8.84
CA ILE A 257 11.35 -18.58 -8.52
C ILE A 257 10.17 -19.06 -7.69
N THR A 258 9.51 -18.13 -6.98
CA THR A 258 8.38 -18.44 -6.09
C THR A 258 7.03 -18.42 -6.82
N GLY A 259 7.01 -17.93 -8.06
CA GLY A 259 5.77 -17.68 -8.79
C GLY A 259 4.82 -16.76 -8.03
N ASN A 260 5.35 -15.88 -7.18
CA ASN A 260 4.56 -14.92 -6.43
C ASN A 260 5.37 -13.64 -6.18
N THR A 261 4.65 -12.53 -6.10
CA THR A 261 5.21 -11.18 -6.09
C THR A 261 4.42 -10.26 -5.18
N SER A 262 5.06 -9.17 -4.78
CA SER A 262 4.40 -8.08 -4.09
C SER A 262 3.45 -7.33 -5.03
N VAL A 263 2.43 -6.67 -4.46
CA VAL A 263 1.46 -5.85 -5.20
C VAL A 263 1.80 -4.35 -5.18
N PHE A 264 2.86 -3.96 -4.46
CA PHE A 264 3.30 -2.57 -4.43
C PHE A 264 3.76 -2.08 -5.82
N PRO A 265 3.64 -0.76 -6.11
CA PRO A 265 4.01 -0.20 -7.40
C PRO A 265 5.46 -0.52 -7.82
N ILE A 266 5.66 -0.72 -9.12
CA ILE A 266 6.99 -0.85 -9.73
C ILE A 266 7.66 0.53 -9.69
N ILE A 267 8.93 0.58 -9.27
CA ILE A 267 9.67 1.85 -9.24
C ILE A 267 10.46 1.98 -10.53
N VAL A 268 10.24 3.06 -11.28
CA VAL A 268 11.03 3.44 -12.46
C VAL A 268 11.97 4.57 -12.06
N LYS A 269 13.27 4.43 -12.34
CA LYS A 269 14.25 5.52 -12.25
C LYS A 269 15.18 5.45 -13.43
N GLU A 270 15.24 6.54 -14.19
CA GLU A 270 15.95 6.58 -15.48
C GLU A 270 15.44 5.44 -16.39
N ASP A 271 16.32 4.53 -16.80
CA ASP A 271 16.01 3.42 -17.69
C ASP A 271 15.98 2.07 -16.95
N ARG A 272 15.65 2.09 -15.66
CA ARG A 272 15.64 0.91 -14.78
C ARG A 272 14.31 0.73 -14.08
N LEU A 273 13.87 -0.53 -14.02
CA LEU A 273 12.72 -1.01 -13.28
C LEU A 273 13.17 -1.74 -12.04
N TYR A 274 12.68 -1.35 -10.88
CA TYR A 274 12.96 -2.01 -9.61
C TYR A 274 11.71 -2.71 -9.10
N PHE A 275 11.89 -3.97 -8.72
CA PHE A 275 10.79 -4.87 -8.42
C PHE A 275 11.10 -5.70 -7.17
N GLN A 276 10.10 -5.86 -6.29
CA GLN A 276 10.16 -6.77 -5.14
C GLN A 276 9.15 -7.91 -5.31
N SER A 277 9.63 -9.16 -5.27
CA SER A 277 8.79 -10.36 -5.28
C SER A 277 8.43 -10.80 -3.86
N SER A 278 8.02 -12.07 -3.68
CA SER A 278 7.87 -12.65 -2.35
C SER A 278 9.15 -12.53 -1.51
N ASN A 279 10.30 -12.92 -2.07
CA ASN A 279 11.57 -13.06 -1.38
C ASN A 279 12.77 -12.80 -2.30
N GLU A 280 12.55 -12.10 -3.41
CA GLU A 280 13.59 -11.65 -4.31
C GLU A 280 13.40 -10.16 -4.61
N ALA A 281 14.51 -9.51 -4.98
CA ALA A 281 14.53 -8.18 -5.53
C ALA A 281 15.18 -8.22 -6.91
N PHE A 282 14.66 -7.43 -7.83
CA PHE A 282 15.12 -7.38 -9.21
C PHE A 282 15.33 -5.95 -9.68
N CYS A 283 16.26 -5.81 -10.62
CA CYS A 283 16.34 -4.67 -11.49
C CYS A 283 16.37 -5.13 -12.95
N PHE A 284 15.46 -4.58 -13.76
CA PHE A 284 15.37 -4.83 -15.20
C PHE A 284 15.63 -3.55 -15.98
N SER A 285 16.12 -3.69 -17.21
CA SER A 285 16.23 -2.60 -18.18
C SER A 285 14.85 -2.22 -18.73
N CYS A 286 14.50 -0.94 -18.74
CA CYS A 286 13.27 -0.45 -19.38
C CYS A 286 13.24 -0.72 -20.89
N HIS A 287 14.42 -0.79 -21.53
CA HIS A 287 14.54 -0.86 -22.99
C HIS A 287 14.14 -2.20 -23.58
N ASP A 288 14.51 -3.30 -22.92
CA ASP A 288 14.41 -4.65 -23.48
C ASP A 288 14.01 -5.73 -22.47
N GLY A 289 13.73 -5.36 -21.22
CA GLY A 289 13.39 -6.31 -20.16
C GLY A 289 14.57 -7.17 -19.70
N SER A 290 15.81 -6.87 -20.12
CA SER A 290 16.98 -7.61 -19.65
C SER A 290 17.19 -7.45 -18.15
N LEU A 291 17.51 -8.57 -17.47
CA LEU A 291 17.83 -8.58 -16.05
C LEU A 291 19.19 -7.91 -15.82
N ILE A 292 19.21 -6.80 -15.08
CA ILE A 292 20.43 -6.09 -14.69
C ILE A 292 21.03 -6.75 -13.45
N TRP A 293 20.21 -6.99 -12.42
CA TRP A 293 20.59 -7.75 -11.24
C TRP A 293 19.37 -8.38 -10.58
N ASN A 294 19.56 -9.53 -9.94
CA ASN A 294 18.62 -10.10 -8.99
C ASN A 294 19.30 -10.42 -7.66
N ARG A 295 18.49 -10.50 -6.60
CA ARG A 295 18.89 -10.91 -5.26
C ARG A 295 17.81 -11.74 -4.61
N TYR A 296 18.21 -12.86 -4.03
CA TYR A 296 17.35 -13.76 -3.28
C TYR A 296 17.60 -13.60 -1.79
N PHE A 297 16.52 -13.57 -1.00
CA PHE A 297 16.53 -13.38 0.45
C PHE A 297 15.89 -14.62 1.10
N PRO A 298 16.69 -15.66 1.42
CA PRO A 298 16.17 -16.88 2.02
C PRO A 298 15.49 -16.60 3.36
N GLY A 299 14.25 -17.07 3.53
CA GLY A 299 13.49 -16.91 4.79
C GLY A 299 12.74 -15.58 4.93
N GLU A 300 12.93 -14.65 3.99
CA GLU A 300 12.31 -13.32 4.04
C GLU A 300 11.00 -13.23 3.22
N GLY A 301 10.21 -12.20 3.50
CA GLY A 301 8.94 -11.90 2.83
C GLY A 301 8.76 -10.41 2.57
N PHE A 302 8.35 -9.97 1.38
CA PHE A 302 8.22 -8.54 1.01
C PHE A 302 6.79 -8.12 0.61
N PHE A 303 5.77 -8.66 1.29
CA PHE A 303 4.36 -8.43 0.94
C PHE A 303 3.70 -7.23 1.61
N ARG A 304 4.29 -6.66 2.67
CA ARG A 304 3.59 -5.73 3.56
C ARG A 304 3.99 -4.27 3.48
N ALA A 305 5.17 -3.98 2.93
CA ALA A 305 5.69 -2.64 2.81
C ALA A 305 6.16 -2.35 1.38
N ASN A 306 5.98 -1.12 0.93
CA ASN A 306 6.58 -0.65 -0.31
C ASN A 306 8.10 -0.57 -0.19
N ALA A 307 8.81 -0.69 -1.31
CA ALA A 307 10.23 -0.38 -1.36
C ALA A 307 10.48 1.14 -1.41
N ILE A 308 11.69 1.56 -1.07
CA ILE A 308 12.18 2.94 -1.23
C ILE A 308 13.41 2.94 -2.12
N LEU A 309 13.45 3.83 -3.11
CA LEU A 309 14.64 4.08 -3.92
C LEU A 309 15.16 5.50 -3.63
N ALA A 310 16.24 5.60 -2.87
CA ALA A 310 16.78 6.88 -2.42
C ALA A 310 18.30 6.82 -2.20
N GLU A 311 19.01 7.91 -2.53
CA GLU A 311 20.45 8.05 -2.29
C GLU A 311 21.31 6.86 -2.79
N GLY A 312 21.00 6.37 -4.00
CA GLY A 312 21.72 5.25 -4.59
C GLY A 312 21.33 3.87 -4.03
N LYS A 313 20.28 3.78 -3.21
CA LYS A 313 19.89 2.56 -2.49
C LYS A 313 18.45 2.16 -2.77
N TYR A 314 18.26 0.87 -3.02
CA TYR A 314 16.96 0.20 -3.03
C TYR A 314 16.74 -0.48 -1.69
N ILE A 315 15.79 0.02 -0.91
CA ILE A 315 15.54 -0.34 0.48
C ILE A 315 14.27 -1.19 0.57
N LEU A 316 14.40 -2.34 1.22
CA LEU A 316 13.37 -3.37 1.32
C LEU A 316 13.12 -3.71 2.79
N LYS A 317 11.85 -3.66 3.19
CA LYS A 317 11.43 -4.08 4.52
C LYS A 317 10.84 -5.47 4.46
N SER A 318 11.48 -6.41 5.15
CA SER A 318 10.94 -7.76 5.30
C SER A 318 9.74 -7.77 6.24
N GLU A 319 8.90 -8.79 6.13
CA GLU A 319 7.91 -9.15 7.15
C GLU A 319 8.57 -9.60 8.47
N SER A 320 9.83 -10.02 8.42
CA SER A 320 10.67 -10.28 9.60
C SER A 320 11.14 -8.97 10.26
N ASP A 321 11.99 -9.06 11.29
CA ASP A 321 12.62 -7.89 11.91
C ASP A 321 13.70 -7.23 11.05
N GLN A 322 13.95 -7.73 9.84
CA GLN A 322 15.03 -7.25 9.00
C GLN A 322 14.60 -6.13 8.02
N MET A 323 15.56 -5.28 7.69
CA MET A 323 15.49 -4.33 6.57
C MET A 323 16.82 -4.34 5.84
N PHE A 324 16.76 -4.29 4.51
CA PHE A 324 17.92 -4.39 3.64
C PHE A 324 18.04 -3.12 2.81
N ALA A 325 19.26 -2.68 2.56
CA ALA A 325 19.54 -1.74 1.47
C ALA A 325 20.53 -2.33 0.49
N MET A 326 20.16 -2.22 -0.78
CA MET A 326 20.95 -2.69 -1.91
C MET A 326 21.41 -1.50 -2.70
N ASP A 327 22.63 -1.52 -3.21
CA ASP A 327 23.11 -0.57 -4.20
C ASP A 327 22.21 -0.67 -5.43
N GLU A 328 21.59 0.45 -5.81
CA GLU A 328 20.57 0.47 -6.87
C GLU A 328 21.16 0.02 -8.22
N TYR A 329 22.46 0.17 -8.42
CA TYR A 329 23.10 -0.12 -9.69
C TYR A 329 23.49 -1.59 -9.87
N THR A 330 23.92 -2.24 -8.79
CA THR A 330 24.54 -3.57 -8.80
C THR A 330 23.76 -4.62 -8.00
N GLY A 331 22.76 -4.17 -7.24
CA GLY A 331 22.03 -4.98 -6.28
C GLY A 331 22.90 -5.50 -5.15
N LYS A 332 24.14 -5.04 -4.95
CA LYS A 332 24.97 -5.51 -3.83
C LYS A 332 24.42 -4.95 -2.53
N GLU A 333 24.41 -5.77 -1.49
CA GLU A 333 24.02 -5.31 -0.16
C GLU A 333 24.96 -4.18 0.29
N VAL A 334 24.37 -3.09 0.74
CA VAL A 334 25.06 -1.94 1.32
C VAL A 334 25.01 -2.03 2.84
N TRP A 335 23.84 -2.37 3.38
CA TRP A 335 23.65 -2.65 4.80
C TRP A 335 22.45 -3.56 5.04
N VAL A 336 22.46 -4.21 6.20
CA VAL A 336 21.29 -4.89 6.81
C VAL A 336 21.08 -4.30 8.19
N ASN A 337 19.82 -4.00 8.51
CA ASN A 337 19.40 -3.74 9.87
C ASN A 337 18.61 -4.96 10.36
N GLU A 338 19.19 -5.72 11.29
CA GLU A 338 18.59 -6.93 11.87
C GLU A 338 17.49 -6.64 12.90
N ASN A 339 17.38 -5.39 13.35
CA ASN A 339 16.46 -4.95 14.41
C ASN A 339 15.54 -3.83 13.92
N ALA A 340 15.09 -3.93 12.67
CA ALA A 340 14.16 -2.99 12.06
C ALA A 340 12.71 -3.19 12.56
N GLY A 341 12.41 -4.30 13.26
CA GLY A 341 11.09 -4.66 13.77
C GLY A 341 10.14 -5.15 12.69
N SER A 342 9.00 -5.74 13.04
CA SER A 342 8.00 -6.15 12.06
C SER A 342 7.13 -4.96 11.62
N SER A 343 7.08 -4.69 10.33
CA SER A 343 6.27 -3.59 9.78
C SER A 343 5.14 -4.12 8.90
N GLN A 344 3.96 -3.51 9.03
CA GLN A 344 2.78 -3.85 8.23
C GLN A 344 2.26 -2.67 7.40
N SER A 345 3.06 -1.62 7.19
CA SER A 345 2.55 -0.35 6.64
C SER A 345 3.57 0.30 5.71
N ASN A 346 3.19 1.40 5.06
CA ASN A 346 4.06 2.06 4.09
C ASN A 346 5.31 2.66 4.76
N MET A 347 6.40 2.68 4.01
CA MET A 347 7.63 3.40 4.33
C MET A 347 7.65 4.75 3.59
N VAL A 348 8.15 5.78 4.25
CA VAL A 348 8.31 7.13 3.67
C VAL A 348 9.75 7.59 3.81
N TYR A 349 10.37 7.92 2.69
CA TYR A 349 11.67 8.60 2.66
C TYR A 349 11.48 10.10 2.92
N HIS A 350 12.27 10.66 3.82
CA HIS A 350 12.31 12.11 4.07
C HIS A 350 13.68 12.55 4.59
N LYS A 351 14.36 13.44 3.85
CA LYS A 351 15.63 14.09 4.21
C LYS A 351 16.73 13.13 4.73
N GLY A 352 17.00 12.04 4.00
CA GLY A 352 18.04 11.07 4.36
C GLY A 352 17.63 10.01 5.39
N TYR A 353 16.34 9.96 5.73
CA TYR A 353 15.78 8.98 6.64
C TYR A 353 14.61 8.23 6.02
N VAL A 354 14.37 7.01 6.49
CA VAL A 354 13.13 6.26 6.24
C VAL A 354 12.34 6.20 7.52
N TYR A 355 11.07 6.59 7.43
CA TYR A 355 10.09 6.51 8.51
C TYR A 355 9.08 5.41 8.19
N TYR A 356 8.66 4.67 9.20
CA TYR A 356 7.70 3.58 9.04
C TYR A 356 7.09 3.19 10.38
N GLU A 357 5.92 2.57 10.33
CA GLU A 357 5.26 1.99 11.50
C GLU A 357 5.78 0.57 11.72
N THR A 358 6.05 0.19 12.96
CA THR A 358 6.56 -1.14 13.31
C THR A 358 6.03 -1.57 14.66
N ASP A 359 5.99 -2.87 14.90
CA ASP A 359 5.79 -3.40 16.25
C ASP A 359 7.08 -3.28 17.08
N GLN A 360 6.91 -2.95 18.34
CA GLN A 360 7.92 -3.08 19.38
C GLN A 360 7.23 -3.55 20.66
N ASP A 361 7.53 -4.78 21.08
CA ASP A 361 7.00 -5.42 22.29
C ASP A 361 5.45 -5.50 22.31
N GLY A 362 4.83 -5.75 21.15
CA GLY A 362 3.36 -5.83 21.00
C GLY A 362 2.67 -4.47 20.91
N LEU A 363 3.44 -3.38 20.87
CA LEU A 363 2.95 -2.02 20.69
C LEU A 363 3.43 -1.45 19.35
N GLY A 364 2.50 -0.93 18.56
CA GLY A 364 2.83 -0.24 17.32
C GLY A 364 3.44 1.13 17.59
N VAL A 365 4.62 1.35 17.02
CA VAL A 365 5.42 2.58 17.13
C VAL A 365 5.78 3.12 15.75
N ILE A 366 6.16 4.39 15.68
CA ILE A 366 6.78 4.95 14.48
C ILE A 366 8.29 4.94 14.68
N ARG A 367 9.04 4.39 13.74
CA ARG A 367 10.50 4.31 13.76
C ARG A 367 11.11 5.13 12.63
N ARG A 368 12.30 5.66 12.87
CA ARG A 368 13.14 6.35 11.89
C ARG A 368 14.50 5.66 11.79
N ILE A 369 14.95 5.42 10.57
CA ILE A 369 16.30 4.94 10.27
C ILE A 369 17.06 5.87 9.31
N ARG A 370 18.38 5.87 9.39
CA ARG A 370 19.27 6.59 8.46
C ARG A 370 19.44 5.79 7.17
N VAL A 371 19.18 6.40 6.01
CA VAL A 371 19.38 5.76 4.70
C VAL A 371 20.85 5.40 4.47
N SER A 372 21.77 6.20 4.98
CA SER A 372 23.21 6.00 4.81
C SER A 372 23.75 4.73 5.48
N SER A 373 23.15 4.26 6.58
CA SER A 373 23.70 3.18 7.41
C SER A 373 22.69 2.12 7.85
N GLY A 374 21.39 2.33 7.65
CA GLY A 374 20.33 1.44 8.14
C GLY A 374 20.04 1.55 9.63
N GLN A 375 20.84 2.28 10.40
CA GLN A 375 20.69 2.40 11.85
C GLN A 375 19.46 3.24 12.20
N TYR A 376 18.62 2.75 13.12
CA TYR A 376 17.57 3.56 13.72
C TYR A 376 18.17 4.55 14.70
N ASP A 377 17.54 5.72 14.83
CA ASP A 377 17.99 6.77 15.75
C ASP A 377 16.84 7.49 16.45
N TRP A 378 15.60 7.13 16.14
CA TRP A 378 14.42 7.66 16.79
C TRP A 378 13.24 6.68 16.71
N THR A 379 12.50 6.60 17.82
CA THR A 379 11.24 5.85 17.94
C THR A 379 10.23 6.73 18.66
N TYR A 380 9.00 6.76 18.15
CA TYR A 380 7.88 7.46 18.74
C TYR A 380 6.82 6.47 19.18
N PHE A 381 6.57 6.46 20.48
CA PHE A 381 5.54 5.62 21.11
C PHE A 381 4.21 6.38 21.13
N PRO A 382 3.07 5.67 21.03
CA PRO A 382 1.75 6.29 21.10
C PRO A 382 1.54 6.90 22.48
N SER A 383 1.65 8.22 22.60
CA SER A 383 1.54 8.94 23.87
C SER A 383 0.18 8.77 24.55
N ASN A 384 -0.86 8.45 23.77
CA ASN A 384 -2.21 8.21 24.26
C ASN A 384 -2.41 6.82 24.88
N TYR A 385 -1.44 5.91 24.76
CA TYR A 385 -1.54 4.53 25.30
C TYR A 385 -1.81 4.48 26.80
N ALA A 386 -1.23 5.43 27.54
CA ALA A 386 -1.45 5.60 28.98
C ALA A 386 -2.92 5.78 29.35
N ARG A 387 -3.68 6.41 28.44
CA ARG A 387 -5.10 6.75 28.61
C ARG A 387 -6.03 5.78 27.89
N TYR A 388 -5.59 5.24 26.76
CA TYR A 388 -6.34 4.33 25.90
C TYR A 388 -5.47 3.14 25.57
N SER A 389 -5.71 2.00 26.22
CA SER A 389 -4.87 0.79 26.08
C SER A 389 -4.89 0.16 24.68
N ASN A 390 -5.80 0.59 23.81
CA ASN A 390 -5.83 0.21 22.40
C ASN A 390 -5.12 1.20 21.48
N ALA A 391 -4.54 2.30 22.01
CA ALA A 391 -3.78 3.25 21.21
C ALA A 391 -2.47 2.62 20.71
N SER A 392 -2.30 2.53 19.41
CA SER A 392 -1.17 1.84 18.79
C SER A 392 -1.03 2.31 17.35
N PHE A 393 0.19 2.59 16.90
CA PHE A 393 0.44 2.86 15.49
C PHE A 393 0.33 1.57 14.66
N GLY A 394 0.31 1.70 13.33
CA GLY A 394 0.22 0.57 12.42
C GLY A 394 -1.19 0.33 11.88
N LEU A 395 -1.22 -0.23 10.66
CA LEU A 395 -2.40 -0.54 9.81
C LEU A 395 -2.93 0.62 8.96
N SER A 396 -2.47 1.83 9.22
CA SER A 396 -2.96 3.01 8.51
C SER A 396 -1.89 3.75 7.73
N GLY A 397 -0.61 3.52 8.01
CA GLY A 397 0.46 4.21 7.32
C GLY A 397 0.73 5.62 7.82
N ILE A 398 1.73 6.23 7.20
CA ILE A 398 2.20 7.59 7.53
C ILE A 398 2.33 8.44 6.28
N ALA A 399 2.18 9.75 6.46
CA ALA A 399 2.55 10.76 5.48
C ALA A 399 3.42 11.83 6.13
N ILE A 400 4.40 12.35 5.40
CA ILE A 400 5.28 13.42 5.89
C ILE A 400 5.18 14.59 4.93
N ASP A 401 4.94 15.78 5.50
CA ASP A 401 4.93 17.02 4.74
C ASP A 401 6.37 17.54 4.56
N PRO A 402 6.88 17.62 3.32
CA PRO A 402 8.26 17.99 3.05
C PRO A 402 8.59 19.44 3.43
N GLU A 403 7.59 20.31 3.54
CA GLU A 403 7.79 21.74 3.87
C GLU A 403 7.85 21.99 5.37
N THR A 404 7.04 21.26 6.15
CA THR A 404 6.87 21.52 7.59
C THR A 404 7.60 20.53 8.49
N ASP A 405 8.10 19.42 7.94
CA ASP A 405 8.67 18.30 8.71
C ASP A 405 7.66 17.71 9.71
N TYR A 406 6.37 17.79 9.39
CA TYR A 406 5.30 17.20 10.18
C TYR A 406 4.89 15.84 9.62
N LEU A 407 4.72 14.88 10.51
CA LEU A 407 4.22 13.55 10.23
C LEU A 407 2.74 13.47 10.59
N TYR A 408 1.96 12.87 9.70
CA TYR A 408 0.52 12.63 9.84
C TYR A 408 0.27 11.13 9.91
N SER A 409 -0.49 10.70 10.90
CA SER A 409 -0.81 9.29 11.16
C SER A 409 -2.03 9.18 12.10
N ASN A 410 -2.36 7.97 12.56
CA ASN A 410 -3.25 7.74 13.67
C ASN A 410 -2.73 6.63 14.59
N ASP A 411 -3.09 6.71 15.86
CA ASP A 411 -2.75 5.73 16.87
C ASP A 411 -3.93 4.81 17.19
N ARG A 412 -4.81 4.52 16.22
CA ARG A 412 -6.10 3.84 16.42
C ARG A 412 -7.13 4.58 17.28
N ILE A 413 -6.83 5.75 17.84
CA ILE A 413 -7.80 6.55 18.60
C ILE A 413 -7.99 7.91 17.96
N PHE A 414 -6.86 8.57 17.64
CA PHE A 414 -6.80 9.92 17.13
C PHE A 414 -6.13 9.93 15.76
N HIS A 415 -6.70 10.68 14.82
CA HIS A 415 -5.91 11.26 13.74
C HIS A 415 -5.00 12.34 14.31
N MET A 416 -3.76 12.44 13.86
CA MET A 416 -2.81 13.33 14.49
C MET A 416 -1.74 13.86 13.54
N CYS A 417 -1.16 14.97 13.98
CA CYS A 417 0.03 15.58 13.42
C CYS A 417 1.12 15.64 14.50
N ILE A 418 2.29 15.09 14.18
CA ILE A 418 3.45 14.97 15.06
C ILE A 418 4.59 15.74 14.43
N ARG A 419 5.25 16.60 15.21
CA ARG A 419 6.49 17.27 14.80
C ARG A 419 7.64 16.27 14.81
N LEU A 420 8.33 16.12 13.68
CA LEU A 420 9.52 15.30 13.63
C LEU A 420 10.69 15.96 14.40
N PRO A 421 11.55 15.16 15.04
CA PRO A 421 12.77 15.68 15.64
C PRO A 421 13.71 16.25 14.55
N LYS A 422 14.40 17.34 14.88
CA LYS A 422 15.37 18.00 13.99
C LYS A 422 16.61 17.15 13.74
#